data_AF-A0A1F6QVT5-F1
#
_entry.id   AF-A0A1F6QVT5-F1
#
_cell.length_a   1.000
_cell.length_b   1.000
_cell.length_c   1.000
_cell.angle_alpha   90.00
_cell.angle_beta   90.00
_cell.angle_gamma   90.00
#
_symmetry.space_group_name_H-M   'P 1'
#
loop_
_entity.id
_entity.type
_entity.pdbx_description
1 polymer ?
#
loop_
_entity_poly.entity_id
_entity_poly.type
_entity_poly.pdbx_seq_one_letter_code
_entity_poly.pdbx_strand_id
1 'polypeptide(L)'
;MDDYQKIGFKCGIELHNRLNTKTKLFCKCKPVFSFDKPAMIIKRKLRAVAGELGQVDVAALYEYLRDRTFFYQIYHDTTCLIESDCEPPRSVNREALEIALQVALLLKAEMPD
;
A
#
# COMPACT_ATOMS: atom_id res chain seq x y z
N MET A 1 24.80 -11.36 -30.75
CA MET A 1 24.13 -10.33 -29.93
C MET A 1 22.88 -9.98 -30.70
N ASP A 2 21.72 -10.37 -30.21
CA ASP A 2 20.46 -10.20 -30.94
C ASP A 2 20.17 -8.72 -31.14
N ASP A 3 19.65 -8.39 -32.33
CA ASP A 3 19.33 -7.02 -32.69
C ASP A 3 17.95 -6.66 -32.10
N TYR A 4 17.96 -6.15 -30.86
CA TYR A 4 16.75 -5.77 -30.13
C TYR A 4 15.91 -4.70 -30.85
N GLN A 5 16.51 -3.90 -31.76
CA GLN A 5 15.77 -2.94 -32.57
C GLN A 5 14.92 -3.64 -33.63
N LYS A 6 15.42 -4.71 -34.27
CA LYS A 6 14.67 -5.45 -35.30
C LYS A 6 13.38 -6.08 -34.77
N ILE A 7 13.34 -6.44 -33.49
CA ILE A 7 12.15 -7.03 -32.85
C ILE A 7 11.27 -5.99 -32.15
N GLY A 8 11.62 -4.70 -32.22
CA GLY A 8 10.87 -3.63 -31.58
C GLY A 8 10.81 -3.78 -30.05
N PHE A 9 11.89 -4.24 -29.42
CA PHE A 9 11.92 -4.51 -27.99
C PHE A 9 11.64 -3.24 -27.16
N LYS A 10 10.80 -3.39 -26.14
CA LYS A 10 10.46 -2.35 -25.15
C LYS A 10 10.53 -2.94 -23.76
N CYS A 11 11.07 -2.20 -22.80
CA CYS A 11 11.06 -2.57 -21.39
C CYS A 11 10.70 -1.38 -20.50
N GLY A 12 10.20 -1.69 -19.31
CA GLY A 12 9.92 -0.73 -18.24
C GLY A 12 10.45 -1.26 -16.92
N ILE A 13 10.71 -0.36 -15.98
CA ILE A 13 11.19 -0.68 -14.63
C ILE A 13 10.23 -0.06 -13.63
N GLU A 14 9.86 -0.83 -12.61
CA GLU A 14 9.08 -0.37 -11.46
C GLU A 14 9.82 -0.70 -10.17
N LEU A 15 9.99 0.29 -9.29
CA LEU A 15 10.75 0.16 -8.04
C LEU A 15 9.91 0.60 -6.86
N HIS A 16 9.77 -0.26 -5.85
CA HIS A 16 9.09 0.04 -4.58
C HIS A 16 10.11 0.03 -3.45
N ASN A 17 10.20 1.13 -2.69
CA ASN A 17 11.11 1.27 -1.55
C ASN A 17 10.35 1.69 -0.29
N ARG A 18 10.72 1.12 0.86
CA ARG A 18 10.17 1.52 2.16
C ARG A 18 11.03 2.64 2.74
N LEU A 19 10.38 3.70 3.20
CA LEU A 19 11.05 4.82 3.86
C LEU A 19 11.28 4.48 5.34
N ASN A 20 12.48 4.81 5.83
CA ASN A 20 12.84 4.63 7.25
C ASN A 20 12.39 5.83 8.07
N THR A 21 11.08 6.06 8.13
CA THR A 21 10.46 7.14 8.91
C THR A 21 10.21 6.72 10.36
N LYS A 22 9.98 7.70 11.24
CA LYS A 22 9.65 7.44 12.65
C LYS A 22 8.29 6.76 12.81
N THR A 23 7.33 7.12 11.96
CA THR A 23 5.97 6.57 11.96
C THR A 23 5.53 6.20 10.55
N LYS A 24 4.49 5.37 10.42
CA LYS A 24 3.85 5.05 9.13
C LYS A 24 3.21 6.29 8.49
N LEU A 25 2.77 6.13 7.24
CA LEU A 25 2.33 7.25 6.38
C LEU A 25 1.10 8.00 6.90
N PHE A 26 0.10 7.29 7.45
CA PHE A 26 -1.19 7.89 7.87
C PHE A 26 -1.55 7.61 9.32
N CYS A 27 -0.60 7.15 10.14
CA CYS A 27 -0.80 6.91 11.56
C CYS A 27 0.52 7.09 12.34
N LYS A 28 0.44 7.00 13.67
CA LYS A 28 1.62 7.17 14.55
C LYS A 28 2.34 5.87 14.90
N CYS A 29 1.94 4.74 14.31
CA CYS A 29 2.58 3.45 14.56
C CYS A 29 3.99 3.39 13.99
N LYS A 30 4.87 2.63 14.64
CA LYS A 30 6.25 2.40 14.16
C LYS A 30 6.23 1.55 12.88
N PRO A 31 7.00 1.88 11.83
CA PRO A 31 7.05 1.12 10.58
C PRO A 31 8.03 -0.07 10.67
N VAL A 32 7.94 -0.85 11.74
CA VAL A 32 8.78 -2.03 11.99
C VAL A 32 7.94 -3.30 11.96
N PHE A 33 8.58 -4.44 11.68
CA PHE A 33 7.92 -5.73 11.79
C PHE A 33 7.78 -6.12 13.27
N SER A 34 6.63 -6.71 13.61
CA SER A 34 6.43 -7.39 14.89
C SER A 34 6.60 -8.90 14.68
N PHE A 35 7.44 -9.51 15.50
CA PHE A 35 7.64 -10.96 15.53
C PHE A 35 7.05 -11.61 16.78
N ASP A 36 6.43 -10.80 17.64
CA ASP A 36 5.76 -11.28 18.85
C ASP A 36 4.46 -12.03 18.52
N LYS A 37 3.89 -12.67 19.54
CA LYS A 37 2.55 -13.23 19.42
C LYS A 37 1.54 -12.09 19.22
N PRO A 38 0.59 -12.20 18.27
CA PRO A 38 -0.44 -11.17 18.09
C PRO A 38 -1.30 -11.05 19.34
N ALA A 39 -1.59 -9.81 19.73
CA ALA A 39 -2.48 -9.52 20.85
C ALA A 39 -3.94 -9.87 20.52
N MET A 40 -4.32 -9.71 19.25
CA MET A 40 -5.66 -10.00 18.74
C MET A 40 -5.60 -10.39 17.27
N ILE A 41 -6.61 -11.13 16.81
CA ILE A 41 -6.83 -11.41 15.39
C ILE A 41 -8.21 -10.87 14.99
N ILE A 42 -8.25 -10.05 13.95
CA ILE A 42 -9.49 -9.55 13.34
C ILE A 42 -9.78 -10.35 12.08
N LYS A 43 -11.01 -10.85 11.94
CA LYS A 43 -11.46 -11.58 10.74
C LYS A 43 -12.30 -10.65 9.87
N ARG A 44 -11.99 -10.55 8.57
CA ARG A 44 -12.78 -9.75 7.61
C ARG A 44 -12.98 -10.51 6.31
N LYS A 45 -14.04 -10.13 5.59
CA LYS A 45 -14.27 -10.49 4.19
C LYS A 45 -14.34 -9.20 3.37
N LEU A 46 -13.62 -9.15 2.27
CA LEU A 46 -13.74 -8.07 1.30
C LEU A 46 -14.94 -8.36 0.39
N ARG A 47 -15.60 -7.30 -0.09
CA ARG A 47 -16.74 -7.39 -1.00
C ARG A 47 -16.42 -6.64 -2.28
N ALA A 48 -16.80 -7.21 -3.41
CA ALA A 48 -16.79 -6.48 -4.66
C ALA A 48 -17.95 -5.46 -4.65
N VAL A 49 -17.64 -4.21 -4.97
CA VAL A 49 -18.61 -3.11 -4.99
C VAL A 49 -18.70 -2.57 -6.41
N ALA A 50 -19.91 -2.21 -6.83
CA ALA A 50 -20.12 -1.57 -8.12
C ALA A 50 -19.52 -0.15 -8.10
N GLY A 51 -18.81 0.22 -9.18
CA GLY A 51 -18.37 1.59 -9.40
C GLY A 51 -19.53 2.52 -9.72
N GLU A 52 -19.24 3.79 -9.99
CA GLU A 52 -20.24 4.84 -10.26
C GLU A 52 -21.21 4.46 -11.39
N LEU A 53 -20.72 3.75 -12.41
CA LEU A 53 -21.51 3.28 -13.55
C LEU A 53 -22.30 1.98 -13.27
N GLY A 54 -22.32 1.51 -12.02
CA GLY A 54 -23.00 0.28 -11.61
C GLY A 54 -22.26 -1.01 -12.00
N GLN A 55 -21.09 -0.91 -12.66
CA GLN A 55 -20.30 -2.06 -13.08
C GLN A 55 -19.31 -2.46 -11.98
N VAL A 56 -19.16 -3.78 -11.78
CA VAL A 56 -18.19 -4.35 -10.83
C VAL A 56 -16.94 -4.75 -11.60
N ASP A 57 -15.77 -4.41 -11.05
CA ASP A 57 -14.49 -4.84 -11.62
C ASP A 57 -14.38 -6.38 -11.67
N VAL A 58 -13.92 -6.90 -12.81
CA VAL A 58 -13.88 -8.35 -13.05
C VAL A 58 -12.91 -9.06 -12.11
N ALA A 59 -11.76 -8.43 -11.79
CA ALA A 59 -10.79 -9.02 -10.89
C ALA A 59 -11.28 -9.00 -9.43
N ALA A 60 -11.92 -7.91 -9.01
CA ALA A 60 -12.55 -7.80 -7.69
C ALA A 60 -13.68 -8.82 -7.51
N LEU A 61 -14.53 -9.00 -8.54
CA LEU A 61 -15.59 -10.01 -8.53
C LEU A 61 -15.01 -11.43 -8.44
N TYR A 62 -13.96 -11.72 -9.22
CA TYR A 62 -13.30 -13.02 -9.20
C TYR A 62 -12.71 -13.34 -7.82
N GLU A 63 -12.08 -12.38 -7.15
CA GLU A 63 -11.56 -12.59 -5.78
C GLU A 63 -12.69 -12.71 -4.76
N TYR A 64 -13.78 -11.94 -4.90
CA TYR A 64 -14.96 -12.07 -4.06
C TYR A 64 -15.59 -13.48 -4.14
N LEU A 65 -15.68 -14.06 -5.34
CA LEU A 65 -16.23 -15.40 -5.56
C LEU A 65 -15.37 -16.52 -4.94
N ARG A 66 -14.09 -16.27 -4.63
CA ARG A 66 -13.24 -17.21 -3.89
C ARG A 66 -13.58 -17.29 -2.40
N ASP A 67 -14.48 -16.43 -1.90
CA ASP A 67 -15.01 -16.39 -0.54
C ASP A 67 -13.96 -16.46 0.58
N ARG A 68 -12.80 -15.82 0.35
CA ARG A 68 -11.70 -15.85 1.32
C ARG A 68 -12.00 -15.00 2.55
N THR A 69 -11.65 -15.54 3.71
CA THR A 69 -11.63 -14.79 4.96
C THR A 69 -10.20 -14.38 5.27
N PHE A 70 -9.98 -13.09 5.46
CA PHE A 70 -8.68 -12.53 5.83
C PHE A 70 -8.57 -12.41 7.35
N PHE A 71 -7.40 -12.80 7.87
CA PHE A 71 -7.09 -12.78 9.29
C PHE A 71 -5.98 -11.75 9.53
N TYR A 72 -6.34 -10.60 10.06
CA TYR A 72 -5.41 -9.51 10.37
C TYR A 72 -4.91 -9.63 11.80
N GLN A 73 -3.60 -9.68 11.97
CA GLN A 73 -2.94 -9.78 13.27
C GLN A 73 -2.66 -8.38 13.81
N ILE A 74 -3.06 -8.15 15.07
CA ILE A 74 -2.94 -6.85 15.73
C ILE A 74 -1.86 -6.94 16.82
N TYR A 75 -0.98 -5.95 16.84
CA TYR A 75 0.12 -5.84 17.79
C TYR A 75 0.06 -4.51 18.52
N HIS A 76 0.46 -4.50 19.80
CA HIS A 76 0.38 -3.31 20.65
C HIS A 76 1.21 -2.13 20.12
N ASP A 77 2.40 -2.39 19.60
CA ASP A 77 3.37 -1.32 19.28
C ASP A 77 3.38 -0.89 17.81
N THR A 78 2.81 -1.69 16.93
CA THR A 78 2.91 -1.51 15.47
C THR A 78 1.55 -1.44 14.77
N THR A 79 0.44 -1.53 15.52
CA THR A 79 -0.92 -1.48 14.96
C THR A 79 -1.80 -0.52 15.75
N CYS A 80 -2.66 0.25 15.08
CA CYS A 80 -3.71 1.02 15.72
C CYS A 80 -5.06 0.85 14.99
N LEU A 81 -6.05 1.66 15.36
CA LEU A 81 -7.39 1.57 14.78
C LEU A 81 -7.41 1.89 13.28
N ILE A 82 -6.48 2.73 12.81
CA ILE A 82 -6.36 3.08 11.38
C ILE A 82 -5.99 1.83 10.55
N GLU A 83 -5.04 1.02 11.00
CA GLU A 83 -4.62 -0.23 10.34
C GLU A 83 -5.69 -1.32 10.34
N SER A 84 -6.66 -1.22 11.25
CA SER A 84 -7.80 -2.15 11.33
C SER A 84 -9.07 -1.59 10.68
N ASP A 85 -8.95 -0.44 9.99
CA ASP A 85 -10.05 0.25 9.33
C ASP A 85 -11.19 0.62 10.29
N CYS A 86 -10.81 1.05 11.50
CA CYS A 86 -11.70 1.41 12.61
C CYS A 86 -11.57 2.88 13.02
N GLU A 87 -10.66 3.65 12.39
CA GLU A 87 -10.48 5.09 12.60
C GLU A 87 -10.06 5.73 11.27
N PRO A 88 -10.51 6.97 10.96
CA PRO A 88 -10.07 7.68 9.77
C PRO A 88 -8.54 7.86 9.72
N PRO A 89 -7.93 7.81 8.51
CA PRO A 89 -6.53 8.14 8.33
C PRO A 89 -6.19 9.53 8.85
N ARG A 90 -5.00 9.69 9.46
CA ARG A 90 -4.50 11.00 9.88
C ARG A 90 -3.87 11.71 8.68
N SER A 91 -3.48 12.98 8.87
CA SER A 91 -2.68 13.71 7.89
C SER A 91 -1.42 12.92 7.51
N VAL A 92 -1.00 13.07 6.26
CA VAL A 92 0.23 12.47 5.75
C VAL A 92 1.44 12.74 6.66
N ASN A 93 2.28 11.72 6.85
CA ASN A 93 3.54 11.88 7.55
C ASN A 93 4.45 12.85 6.78
N ARG A 94 4.75 14.01 7.38
CA ARG A 94 5.59 15.04 6.78
C ARG A 94 7.01 14.55 6.47
N GLU A 95 7.58 13.71 7.32
CA GLU A 95 8.91 13.10 7.09
C GLU A 95 8.90 12.24 5.83
N ALA A 96 7.85 11.44 5.64
CA ALA A 96 7.70 10.61 4.43
C ALA A 96 7.55 11.48 3.18
N LEU A 97 6.78 12.57 3.28
CA LEU A 97 6.60 13.53 2.19
C LEU A 97 7.90 14.25 1.82
N GLU A 98 8.66 14.74 2.80
CA GLU A 98 9.95 15.39 2.58
C GLU A 98 10.95 14.45 1.87
N ILE A 99 11.03 13.20 2.31
CA ILE A 99 11.89 12.20 1.64
C ILE A 99 11.40 11.93 0.21
N ALA A 100 10.09 11.81 -0.02
CA ALA A 100 9.53 11.59 -1.35
C ALA A 100 9.85 12.76 -2.30
N LEU A 101 9.74 14.01 -1.83
CA LEU A 101 10.10 15.21 -2.60
C LEU A 101 11.61 15.26 -2.88
N GLN A 102 12.43 14.90 -1.90
CA GLN A 102 13.88 14.80 -2.09
C GLN A 102 14.24 13.78 -3.19
N VAL A 103 13.62 12.60 -3.16
CA VAL A 103 13.81 11.57 -4.19
C VAL A 103 13.32 12.05 -5.56
N ALA A 104 12.16 12.71 -5.61
CA ALA A 104 11.63 13.29 -6.84
C ALA A 104 12.61 14.30 -7.47
N LEU A 105 13.16 15.22 -6.66
CA LEU A 105 14.17 16.19 -7.09
C LEU A 105 15.46 15.53 -7.59
N LEU A 106 15.95 14.50 -6.89
CA LEU A 106 17.14 13.73 -7.30
C LEU A 106 16.93 13.02 -8.65
N LEU A 107 15.70 12.56 -8.91
CA LEU A 107 15.30 11.92 -10.17
C LEU A 107 14.88 12.92 -11.25
N LYS A 108 14.94 14.23 -10.98
CA LYS A 108 14.50 15.32 -11.88
C LYS A 108 13.04 15.16 -12.32
N ALA A 109 12.20 14.63 -11.43
CA ALA A 109 10.77 14.54 -11.66
C ALA A 109 10.11 15.93 -11.54
N GLU A 110 9.02 16.12 -12.27
CA GLU A 110 8.12 17.26 -12.10
C GLU A 110 7.18 16.99 -10.93
N MET A 111 7.09 17.94 -10.01
CA MET A 111 6.26 17.80 -8.81
C MET A 111 4.89 18.42 -9.04
N PRO A 112 3.80 17.76 -8.59
CA PRO A 112 2.48 18.37 -8.60
C PRO A 112 2.43 19.56 -7.63
N ASP A 113 1.60 20.55 -7.97
CA ASP A 113 1.31 21.73 -7.14
C ASP A 113 0.63 21.38 -5.79
#